data_AF-A0A7Y6N483-F1
#
_entry.id   AF-A0A7Y6N483-F1
#
_cell.length_a   1.000
_cell.length_b   1.000
_cell.length_c   1.000
_cell.angle_alpha   90.00
_cell.angle_beta   90.00
_cell.angle_gamma   90.00
#
_symmetry.space_group_name_H-M   'P 1'
#
loop_
_entity.id
_entity.type
_entity.pdbx_description
1 polymer ?
#
loop_
_entity_poly.entity_id
_entity_poly.type
_entity_poly.pdbx_seq_one_letter_code
_entity_poly.pdbx_strand_id
1 'polypeptide(L)' 'MKRLGWIVSIGALAAMIGCADMSPRTQGTIGGAALGAGAGAGIAAISGGDAWTGAIIGGAAGGVAGNIRGR' A
#
# COMPACT_ATOMS: atom_id res chain seq x y z
N MET A 1 -0.63 7.80 24.84
CA MET A 1 -0.70 6.35 24.57
C MET A 1 -2.12 5.82 24.36
N LYS A 2 -3.08 6.06 25.27
CA LYS A 2 -4.46 5.52 25.18
C LYS A 2 -5.21 5.87 23.87
N ARG A 3 -5.06 7.13 23.43
CA ARG A 3 -5.70 7.64 22.21
C ARG A 3 -5.08 7.06 20.94
N LEU A 4 -3.77 6.81 20.95
CA LEU A 4 -3.06 6.23 19.81
C LEU A 4 -3.49 4.77 19.58
N GLY A 5 -3.64 3.99 20.67
CA GLY A 5 -4.17 2.63 20.60
C GLY A 5 -5.58 2.60 19.98
N TRP A 6 -6.44 3.54 20.37
CA TRP A 6 -7.79 3.64 19.84
C TRP A 6 -7.82 4.01 18.35
N ILE A 7 -6.97 4.94 17.92
CA ILE A 7 -6.83 5.33 16.50
C ILE A 7 -6.33 4.16 15.65
N VAL A 8 -5.33 3.40 16.13
CA VAL A 8 -4.82 2.22 15.43
C VAL A 8 -5.88 1.13 15.33
N SER A 9 -6.63 0.87 16.41
CA SER A 9 -7.72 -0.12 16.40
C SER A 9 -8.83 0.24 15.43
N ILE A 10 -9.25 1.51 15.38
CA ILE A 10 -10.27 1.99 14.44
C ILE A 10 -9.75 1.92 13.01
N GLY A 11 -8.49 2.32 12.77
CA GLY A 11 -7.86 2.22 11.46
C GLY A 11 -7.74 0.79 10.95
N ALA A 12 -7.38 -0.16 11.82
CA ALA A 12 -7.32 -1.58 11.49
C ALA A 12 -8.70 -2.17 11.16
N LEU A 13 -9.73 -1.82 11.92
CA LEU A 13 -11.12 -2.22 11.64
C LEU A 13 -11.62 -1.65 10.30
N ALA A 14 -11.37 -0.37 10.03
CA ALA A 14 -11.73 0.26 8.77
C ALA A 14 -11.00 -0.37 7.57
N ALA A 15 -9.72 -0.72 7.72
CA ALA A 15 -8.96 -1.44 6.70
C ALA A 15 -9.51 -2.85 6.45
N MET A 16 -9.92 -3.57 7.50
CA MET A 16 -10.54 -4.90 7.37
C MET A 16 -11.91 -4.83 6.68
N ILE A 17 -12.75 -3.86 7.02
CA ILE A 17 -14.06 -3.65 6.39
C ILE A 17 -13.87 -3.24 4.91
N GLY A 18 -12.91 -2.36 4.62
CA GLY A 18 -12.57 -1.98 3.24
C GLY A 18 -12.02 -3.14 2.40
N CYS A 19 -11.38 -4.13 3.01
CA CYS A 19 -10.92 -5.35 2.32
C CYS A 19 -12.05 -6.35 2.04
N ALA A 20 -13.13 -6.36 2.84
CA ALA A 20 -14.20 -7.35 2.73
C ALA A 20 -15.09 -7.17 1.49
N ASP A 21 -15.20 -5.95 0.94
CA ASP A 21 -16.06 -5.61 -0.20
C ASP A 21 -15.27 -5.26 -1.48
N MET A 22 -13.98 -5.64 -1.52
CA MET A 22 -13.10 -5.17 -2.58
C MET A 22 -13.18 -6.08 -3.82
N SER A 23 -13.55 -5.49 -4.97
CA SER A 23 -13.49 -6.22 -6.25
C SER A 23 -12.06 -6.74 -6.52
N PRO A 24 -11.90 -7.88 -7.22
CA PRO A 24 -10.59 -8.48 -7.50
C PRO A 24 -9.60 -7.50 -8.13
N ARG A 25 -10.12 -6.57 -8.94
CA ARG A 25 -9.35 -5.52 -9.59
C ARG A 25 -8.80 -4.50 -8.62
N THR A 26 -9.62 -4.07 -7.67
CA THR A 26 -9.22 -3.10 -6.64
C THR A 26 -8.25 -3.77 -5.65
N GLN A 27 -8.48 -5.05 -5.31
CA GLN A 27 -7.56 -5.83 -4.47
C GLN A 27 -6.18 -5.99 -5.10
N GLY A 28 -6.12 -6.30 -6.40
CA GLY A 28 -4.87 -6.32 -7.15
C GLY A 28 -4.19 -4.95 -7.19
N THR A 29 -4.95 -3.89 -7.50
CA THR A 29 -4.43 -2.50 -7.58
C THR A 29 -3.85 -2.04 -6.25
N ILE A 30 -4.61 -2.13 -5.15
CA ILE A 30 -4.14 -1.64 -3.84
C ILE A 30 -3.03 -2.53 -3.29
N GLY A 31 -3.12 -3.86 -3.44
CA GLY A 31 -2.06 -4.77 -3.01
C GLY A 31 -0.75 -4.53 -3.78
N GLY A 32 -0.83 -4.36 -5.09
CA GLY A 32 0.31 -4.04 -5.94
C GLY A 32 0.90 -2.67 -5.60
N ALA A 33 0.06 -1.65 -5.37
CA ALA A 33 0.51 -0.32 -4.99
C ALA A 33 1.19 -0.32 -3.61
N ALA A 34 0.62 -1.02 -2.62
CA ALA A 34 1.18 -1.10 -1.28
C ALA A 34 2.54 -1.84 -1.29
N LEU A 35 2.62 -2.99 -1.97
CA LEU A 35 3.85 -3.75 -2.11
C LEU A 35 4.91 -2.97 -2.91
N GLY A 36 4.52 -2.35 -4.01
CA GLY A 36 5.41 -1.55 -4.83
C GLY A 36 5.94 -0.34 -4.07
N ALA A 37 5.10 0.36 -3.32
CA ALA A 37 5.52 1.48 -2.49
C ALA A 37 6.44 1.04 -1.36
N GLY A 38 6.11 -0.04 -0.64
CA GLY A 38 6.94 -0.58 0.43
C GLY A 38 8.31 -1.06 -0.08
N ALA A 39 8.33 -1.79 -1.20
CA ALA A 39 9.57 -2.25 -1.82
C ALA A 39 10.40 -1.09 -2.36
N GLY A 40 9.80 -0.14 -3.08
CA GLY A 40 10.49 1.02 -3.62
C GLY A 40 11.06 1.94 -2.54
N ALA A 41 10.32 2.15 -1.45
CA ALA A 41 10.80 2.88 -0.28
C ALA A 41 11.96 2.15 0.41
N GLY A 42 11.85 0.82 0.57
CA GLY A 42 12.87 -0.01 1.20
C GLY A 42 14.17 -0.04 0.42
N ILE A 43 14.10 -0.20 -0.91
CA ILE A 43 15.27 -0.16 -1.79
C ILE A 43 15.92 1.22 -1.73
N ALA A 44 15.13 2.30 -1.85
CA ALA A 44 15.65 3.67 -1.78
C ALA A 44 16.29 4.00 -0.43
N ALA A 45 15.73 3.49 0.68
CA ALA A 45 16.32 3.63 2.01
C ALA A 45 17.68 2.92 2.12
N ILE A 46 17.89 1.78 1.44
CA ILE A 46 19.16 1.04 1.44
C ILE A 46 20.17 1.69 0.48
N SER A 47 19.73 2.17 -0.67
CA SER A 47 20.60 2.76 -1.69
C SER A 47 21.00 4.22 -1.41
N GLY A 48 20.54 4.80 -0.29
CA GLY A 48 20.79 6.19 0.08
C GLY A 48 20.02 7.21 -0.76
N GLY A 49 18.95 6.77 -1.43
CA GLY A 49 18.07 7.62 -2.22
C GLY A 49 16.82 8.08 -1.45
N ASP A 50 16.01 8.93 -2.08
CA ASP A 50 14.77 9.40 -1.49
C ASP A 50 13.73 8.28 -1.39
N ALA A 51 13.53 7.77 -0.16
CA ALA A 51 12.53 6.75 0.14
C ALA A 51 11.12 7.15 -0.33
N TRP A 52 10.82 8.45 -0.30
CA TRP A 52 9.55 9.00 -0.79
C TRP A 52 9.38 8.84 -2.30
N THR A 53 10.43 9.15 -3.07
CA THR A 53 10.43 8.99 -4.53
C THR A 53 10.32 7.52 -4.91
N GLY A 54 11.07 6.65 -4.23
CA GLY A 54 10.97 5.19 -4.39
C GLY A 54 9.56 4.67 -4.07
N ALA A 55 8.94 5.17 -3.01
CA ALA A 55 7.58 4.80 -2.61
C ALA A 55 6.54 5.23 -3.65
N ILE A 56 6.60 6.46 -4.16
CA ILE A 56 5.64 6.97 -5.15
C ILE A 56 5.77 6.20 -6.46
N ILE A 57 6.99 6.03 -6.96
CA ILE A 57 7.22 5.33 -8.24
C ILE A 57 6.82 3.86 -8.11
N GLY A 58 7.28 3.19 -7.04
CA GLY A 58 6.96 1.80 -6.77
C GLY A 58 5.46 1.60 -6.56
N GLY A 59 4.80 2.51 -5.84
CA GLY A 59 3.36 2.45 -5.60
C GLY A 59 2.52 2.70 -6.85
N ALA A 60 2.92 3.66 -7.69
CA ALA A 60 2.26 3.89 -8.97
C ALA A 60 2.43 2.70 -9.92
N ALA A 61 3.66 2.20 -10.09
CA ALA A 61 3.95 1.06 -10.95
C ALA A 61 3.26 -0.23 -10.46
N GLY A 62 3.34 -0.51 -9.16
CA GLY A 62 2.69 -1.65 -8.54
C GLY A 62 1.16 -1.55 -8.60
N GLY A 63 0.60 -0.35 -8.46
CA GLY A 63 -0.83 -0.10 -8.60
C GLY A 63 -1.34 -0.36 -10.01
N VAL A 64 -0.63 0.13 -11.03
CA VAL A 64 -0.97 -0.11 -12.44
C VAL A 64 -0.86 -1.60 -12.77
N ALA A 65 0.23 -2.26 -12.36
CA ALA A 65 0.40 -3.70 -12.57
C ALA A 65 -0.70 -4.52 -11.89
N GLY A 66 -1.07 -4.13 -10.66
CA GLY A 66 -2.19 -4.70 -9.92
C GLY A 66 -3.54 -4.53 -10.61
N ASN A 67 -3.77 -3.36 -11.22
CA ASN A 67 -4.99 -3.08 -11.99
C ASN A 67 -5.08 -3.91 -13.28
N ILE A 68 -3.95 -4.16 -13.93
CA ILE A 68 -3.86 -4.97 -15.17
C ILE A 68 -3.99 -6.46 -14.84
N ARG A 69 -3.42 -6.92 -13.72
CA ARG A 69 -3.50 -8.33 -13.30
C ARG A 69 -4.87 -8.72 -12.75
N GLY A 70 -5.59 -7.79 -12.13
CA GLY A 70 -6.95 -8.00 -11.63
C GLY A 70 -8.06 -7.79 -12.67
N ARG A 71 -7.71 -7.74 -13.96
CA ARG A 71 -8.67 -7.80 -15.09
C ARG A 71 -8.88 -9.25 -15.49
#